data_AF-A0A349IMT0-F1
#
_entry.id   AF-A0A349IMT0-F1
#
_cell.length_a   1.000
_cell.length_b   1.000
_cell.length_c   1.000
_cell.angle_alpha   90.00
_cell.angle_beta   90.00
_cell.angle_gamma   90.00
#
_symmetry.space_group_name_H-M   'P 1'
#
loop_
_entity.id
_entity.type
_entity.pdbx_description
1 polymer ?
#
loop_
_entity_poly.entity_id
_entity_poly.type
_entity_poly.pdbx_seq_one_letter_code
_entity_poly.pdbx_strand_id
1 'polypeptide(L)' 'MKYEVERTTQFKKDFKLAVKRGCDMEELRKVVIMLANGEVLPEKYRDHDLINSRNYKGTR' A
#
# COMPACT_ATOMS: atom_id res chain seq x y z
N MET A 1 -5.80 -10.27 -11.66
CA MET A 1 -5.96 -9.13 -10.74
C MET A 1 -7.41 -8.68 -10.80
N LYS A 2 -8.01 -8.43 -9.63
CA LYS A 2 -9.38 -7.96 -9.48
C LYS A 2 -9.47 -6.43 -9.62
N TYR A 3 -8.40 -5.72 -9.26
CA TYR A 3 -8.29 -4.27 -9.32
C TYR A 3 -7.08 -3.84 -10.16
N GLU A 4 -7.17 -2.68 -10.79
CA GLU A 4 -6.05 -2.03 -11.47
C GLU A 4 -5.22 -1.21 -10.47
N VAL A 5 -3.88 -1.25 -10.62
CA VAL A 5 -2.96 -0.57 -9.70
C VAL A 5 -2.54 0.77 -10.28
N GLU A 6 -3.13 1.84 -9.77
CA GLU A 6 -2.71 3.22 -10.06
C GLU A 6 -1.73 3.75 -9.03
N ARG A 7 -0.80 4.61 -9.46
CA ARG A 7 0.26 5.17 -8.60
C ARG A 7 0.27 6.69 -8.67
N THR A 8 0.02 7.33 -7.53
CA THR A 8 0.09 8.79 -7.39
C THR A 8 1.53 9.31 -7.52
N THR A 9 1.69 10.60 -7.79
CA THR A 9 3.00 11.26 -7.83
C THR A 9 3.70 11.21 -6.47
N GLN A 10 2.95 11.35 -5.38
CA GLN A 10 3.46 11.22 -4.01
C GLN A 10 4.00 9.81 -3.74
N PHE A 11 3.22 8.77 -4.07
CA PHE A 11 3.65 7.38 -3.92
C PHE A 11 4.97 7.09 -4.65
N LYS A 12 5.14 7.60 -5.88
CA LYS A 12 6.38 7.41 -6.65
C LYS A 12 7.60 8.06 -5.97
N LYS A 13 7.43 9.18 -5.27
CA LYS A 13 8.51 9.84 -4.51
C LYS A 13 8.85 9.03 -3.25
N ASP A 14 7.83 8.60 -2.51
CA ASP A 14 8.01 7.84 -1.28
C ASP A 14 8.63 6.47 -1.54
N PHE A 15 8.22 5.80 -2.63
CA PHE A 15 8.83 4.56 -3.09
C PHE A 15 10.33 4.71 -3.34
N LYS A 16 10.74 5.77 -4.07
CA LYS A 16 12.17 6.05 -4.31
C LYS A 16 12.94 6.31 -3.01
N LEU A 17 12.30 7.00 -2.06
CA LEU A 17 12.91 7.28 -0.76
C LEU A 17 13.07 6.01 0.09
N ALA A 18 12.07 5.11 0.09
CA ALA A 18 12.13 3.83 0.77
C ALA A 18 13.26 2.94 0.21
N VAL A 19 13.38 2.86 -1.11
CA VAL A 19 14.50 2.18 -1.79
C VAL A 19 15.83 2.78 -1.34
N LYS A 20 15.96 4.11 -1.35
CA LYS A 20 17.20 4.81 -0.92
C LYS A 20 17.55 4.53 0.55
N ARG A 21 16.56 4.29 1.40
CA ARG A 21 16.73 3.96 2.83
C ARG A 21 17.01 2.47 3.08
N GLY A 22 16.98 1.62 2.05
CA GLY A 22 17.19 0.18 2.19
C GLY A 22 15.99 -0.56 2.79
N CYS A 23 14.77 -0.03 2.63
CA CYS A 23 13.55 -0.73 3.02
C CYS A 23 13.35 -2.00 2.17
N ASP A 24 12.72 -3.03 2.76
CA ASP A 24 12.36 -4.24 2.03
C ASP A 24 11.19 -3.97 1.08
N MET A 25 11.49 -3.88 -0.22
CA MET A 25 10.51 -3.62 -1.26
C MET A 25 9.77 -4.88 -1.70
N GLU A 26 10.29 -6.07 -1.40
CA GLU A 26 9.60 -7.33 -1.68
C GLU A 26 8.39 -7.51 -0.78
N GLU A 27 8.47 -7.08 0.48
CA GLU A 27 7.32 -7.08 1.36
C GLU A 27 6.22 -6.12 0.86
N LEU A 28 6.59 -4.92 0.42
CA LEU A 28 5.64 -3.98 -0.20
C LEU A 28 4.99 -4.59 -1.45
N ARG A 29 5.79 -5.23 -2.31
CA ARG A 29 5.30 -5.86 -3.55
C ARG A 29 4.29 -6.96 -3.25
N LYS A 30 4.54 -7.81 -2.25
CA LYS A 30 3.62 -8.88 -1.84
C LYS A 30 2.26 -8.34 -1.43
N VAL A 31 2.25 -7.33 -0.56
CA VAL A 31 1.01 -6.71 -0.07
C VAL A 31 0.22 -6.07 -1.22
N VAL A 32 0.90 -5.34 -2.12
CA VAL A 32 0.24 -4.72 -3.29
C VAL A 32 -0.38 -5.77 -4.22
N ILE A 33 0.27 -6.92 -4.43
CA ILE A 33 -0.28 -8.00 -5.26
C ILE A 33 -1.52 -8.61 -4.61
N MET A 34 -1.48 -8.90 -3.30
CA MET A 34 -2.63 -9.41 -2.56
C MET A 34 -3.83 -8.45 -2.66
N LEU A 35 -3.59 -7.16 -2.43
CA LEU A 35 -4.62 -6.11 -2.57
C LEU A 35 -5.15 -6.04 -4.01
N ALA A 36 -4.29 -6.07 -5.02
CA ALA A 36 -4.70 -6.03 -6.43
C ALA A 36 -5.52 -7.26 -6.85
N ASN A 37 -5.29 -8.42 -6.21
CA ASN A 37 -6.11 -9.61 -6.39
C ASN A 37 -7.41 -9.60 -5.58
N GLY A 38 -7.56 -8.65 -4.65
CA GLY A 38 -8.70 -8.58 -3.73
C GLY A 38 -8.67 -9.65 -2.64
N GLU A 39 -7.47 -10.12 -2.30
CA GLU A 39 -7.24 -11.05 -1.21
C GLU A 39 -7.33 -10.32 0.14
N VAL A 40 -7.71 -11.05 1.18
CA VAL A 40 -7.69 -10.54 2.56
C VAL A 40 -6.26 -10.57 3.07
N LEU A 41 -5.77 -9.44 3.56
CA LEU A 41 -4.42 -9.37 4.12
C LEU A 41 -4.33 -10.16 5.44
N PRO A 42 -3.22 -10.88 5.66
CA PRO A 42 -2.95 -11.50 6.96
C PRO A 42 -2.97 -10.49 8.12
N GLU A 43 -3.41 -10.93 9.30
CA GLU A 43 -3.59 -10.09 10.50
C GLU A 43 -2.34 -9.29 10.89
N LYS A 44 -1.13 -9.82 10.62
CA LYS A 44 0.14 -9.13 10.87
C LYS A 44 0.26 -7.76 10.20
N TYR A 45 -0.44 -7.55 9.08
CA TYR A 45 -0.45 -6.28 8.35
C TYR A 45 -1.42 -5.26 8.94
N ARG A 46 -2.30 -5.69 9.86
CA ARG A 46 -3.25 -4.83 10.60
C ARG A 46 -4.02 -3.89 9.67
N ASP A 47 -4.57 -4.42 8.60
CA ASP A 47 -5.32 -3.66 7.60
C ASP A 47 -6.60 -3.06 8.23
N HIS A 48 -6.82 -1.75 8.05
CA HIS A 48 -7.95 -1.02 8.64
C HIS A 48 -8.21 0.31 7.94
N ASP A 49 -9.46 0.79 8.02
CA ASP A 49 -9.86 2.06 7.40
C ASP A 49 -9.24 3.29 8.11
N LEU A 50 -8.78 4.27 7.34
CA LEU A 50 -8.19 5.52 7.85
C LEU A 50 -9.27 6.57 8.23
N ILE A 51 -10.25 6.18 9.04
CA ILE A 51 -11.44 6.97 9.36
C ILE A 51 -11.16 8.34 10.02
N ASN A 52 -10.07 8.43 10.79
CA ASN A 52 -9.73 9.63 11.57
C ASN A 52 -8.74 10.57 10.85
N SER A 53 -8.39 10.27 9.60
CA SER A 53 -7.48 11.10 8.82
C SER A 53 -8.19 12.35 8.29
N ARG A 54 -7.51 13.51 8.29
CA ARG A 54 -8.01 14.70 7.58
C ARG A 54 -7.85 14.58 6.06
N ASN A 55 -6.80 13.91 5.60
CA ASN A 55 -6.39 13.88 4.19
C ASN A 55 -6.71 12.54 3.49
N TYR A 56 -7.04 11.50 4.24
CA TYR A 56 -7.19 10.13 3.75
C TYR A 56 -8.55 9.53 4.17
N LYS A 57 -9.60 10.35 4.20
CA LYS A 57 -10.95 9.85 4.47
C LYS A 57 -11.40 8.95 3.33
N GLY A 58 -12.01 7.81 3.66
CA GLY A 58 -12.49 6.84 2.67
C GLY A 58 -11.39 5.97 2.04
N THR A 59 -10.18 6.00 2.60
CA THR A 59 -9.11 5.06 2.22
C THR A 59 -9.00 3.95 3.26
N ARG A 60 -8.57 2.79 2.79
CA ARG A 60 -8.22 1.60 3.57
C ARG A 60 -6.78 1.25 3.25
#